data_AF-A0A0F9DRH7-F1
#
_entry.id   AF-A0A0F9DRH7-F1
#
_cell.length_a   1.000
_cell.length_b   1.000
_cell.length_c   1.000
_cell.angle_alpha   90.00
_cell.angle_beta   90.00
_cell.angle_gamma   90.00
#
_symmetry.space_group_name_H-M   'P 1'
#
loop_
_entity.id
_entity.type
_entity.pdbx_description
1 polymer ?
#
loop_
_entity_poly.entity_id
_entity_poly.type
_entity_poly.pdbx_seq_one_letter_code
_entity_poly.pdbx_strand_id
1 'polypeptide(L)'
;MRTRGAILVAVLLIVSLAFHAAFAVGFLKARGELDAPRTFRQRAAIIAKQLQLDEKQLTAFEAVLDEKEQLRDSRSAQREAFMAEMMKDTPDQKGLDEYVAGPSAIKYRLSRLAIMRKIIAILRPSQREKLMQIVKKRHSPPKR
;
A
#
# COMPACT_ATOMS: atom_id res chain seq x y z
N MET A 1 -18.66 38.00 45.35
CA MET A 1 -18.73 36.56 45.01
C MET A 1 -19.09 36.25 43.55
N ARG A 2 -19.66 37.18 42.75
CA ARG A 2 -20.09 36.93 41.35
C ARG A 2 -18.98 36.65 40.32
N THR A 3 -17.75 37.11 40.54
CA THR A 3 -16.64 36.99 39.58
C THR A 3 -16.02 35.60 39.52
N ARG A 4 -16.02 34.84 40.62
CA ARG A 4 -15.42 33.50 40.67
C ARG A 4 -16.18 32.48 39.82
N GLY A 5 -17.51 32.58 39.76
CA GLY A 5 -18.35 31.70 38.93
C GLY A 5 -18.14 31.94 37.43
N ALA A 6 -18.03 33.21 37.01
CA ALA A 6 -17.80 33.55 35.60
C ALA A 6 -16.42 33.07 35.11
N ILE A 7 -15.39 33.18 35.95
CA ILE A 7 -14.03 32.69 35.64
C ILE A 7 -14.03 31.16 35.50
N LEU A 8 -14.71 30.45 36.41
CA LEU A 8 -14.80 28.98 36.35
C LEU A 8 -15.49 28.52 35.06
N VAL A 9 -16.60 29.15 34.68
CA VAL A 9 -17.33 28.84 33.45
C VAL A 9 -16.48 29.13 32.20
N ALA A 10 -15.75 30.25 32.18
CA ALA A 10 -14.85 30.57 31.08
C ALA A 10 -13.71 29.55 30.95
N VAL A 11 -13.12 29.11 32.06
CA VAL A 11 -12.08 28.07 32.07
C VAL A 11 -12.63 26.74 31.56
N LEU A 12 -13.82 26.33 32.02
CA LEU A 12 -14.46 25.10 31.55
C LEU A 12 -14.77 25.13 30.05
N LEU A 13 -15.20 26.28 29.52
CA LEU A 13 -15.44 26.48 28.08
C LEU A 13 -14.15 26.34 27.27
N ILE A 14 -13.06 26.97 27.72
CA ILE A 14 -11.76 26.90 27.04
C ILE A 14 -11.23 25.46 27.03
N VAL A 15 -11.31 24.76 28.16
CA VAL A 15 -10.90 23.36 28.27
C VAL A 15 -11.76 22.48 27.35
N SER A 16 -13.07 22.65 27.35
CA SER A 16 -13.98 21.91 26.46
C SER A 16 -13.64 22.15 24.98
N LEU A 17 -13.40 23.40 24.59
CA LEU A 17 -13.05 23.75 23.21
C LEU A 17 -11.71 23.11 22.80
N ALA A 18 -10.72 23.13 23.69
CA ALA A 18 -9.42 22.48 23.46
C ALA A 18 -9.57 20.96 23.28
N PHE A 19 -10.39 20.31 24.10
CA PHE A 19 -10.71 18.88 23.95
C PHE A 19 -11.40 18.58 22.61
N HIS A 20 -12.37 19.39 22.19
CA HIS A 20 -13.05 19.20 20.91
C HIS A 20 -12.11 19.40 19.73
N ALA A 21 -11.23 20.41 19.78
CA ALA A 21 -10.23 20.64 18.75
C ALA A 21 -9.23 19.48 18.66
N ALA A 22 -8.72 19.00 19.79
CA ALA A 22 -7.83 17.85 19.84
C ALA A 22 -8.50 16.58 19.31
N PHE A 23 -9.76 16.35 19.67
CA PHE A 23 -10.54 15.21 19.19
C PHE A 23 -10.81 15.29 17.69
N ALA A 24 -11.17 16.47 17.16
CA ALA A 24 -11.37 16.67 15.74
C ALA A 24 -10.08 16.42 14.93
N VAL A 25 -8.94 16.93 15.40
CA VAL A 25 -7.64 16.67 14.78
C VAL A 25 -7.27 15.19 14.85
N GLY A 26 -7.46 14.56 16.01
CA GLY A 26 -7.23 13.12 16.21
C GLY A 26 -8.11 12.26 15.31
N PHE A 27 -9.40 12.60 15.19
CA PHE A 27 -10.36 11.90 14.34
C PHE A 27 -10.01 12.05 12.85
N LEU A 28 -9.65 13.25 12.39
CA LEU A 28 -9.22 13.47 11.01
C LEU A 28 -7.94 12.70 10.69
N LYS A 29 -6.98 12.66 11.61
CA LYS A 29 -5.73 11.89 11.45
C LYS A 29 -6.00 10.38 11.43
N ALA A 30 -6.77 9.87 12.39
CA ALA A 30 -7.16 8.46 12.45
C ALA A 30 -7.94 8.04 11.21
N ARG A 31 -8.85 8.89 10.71
CA ARG A 31 -9.58 8.65 9.47
C ARG A 31 -8.65 8.59 8.26
N GLY A 32 -7.66 9.49 8.17
CA GLY A 32 -6.63 9.45 7.13
C GLY A 32 -5.77 8.18 7.15
N GLU A 33 -5.53 7.60 8.33
CA GLU A 33 -4.84 6.32 8.49
C GLU A 33 -5.74 5.11 8.15
N LEU A 34 -7.03 5.19 8.48
CA LEU A 34 -8.02 4.15 8.14
C LEU A 34 -8.36 4.12 6.65
N ASP A 35 -8.39 5.28 5.99
CA ASP A 35 -8.59 5.45 4.54
C ASP A 35 -7.33 5.12 3.71
N ALA A 36 -6.22 4.76 4.37
CA ALA A 36 -5.06 4.23 3.67
C ALA A 36 -5.49 2.99 2.88
N PRO A 37 -5.19 2.93 1.56
CA PRO A 37 -5.68 1.87 0.70
C PRO A 37 -5.25 0.49 1.21
N ARG A 38 -6.21 -0.25 1.74
CA ARG A 38 -6.01 -1.54 2.42
C ARG A 38 -5.81 -2.65 1.42
N THR A 39 -6.47 -2.57 0.26
CA THR A 39 -6.41 -3.61 -0.77
C THR A 39 -5.45 -3.26 -1.91
N PHE A 40 -4.95 -4.29 -2.57
CA PHE A 40 -4.10 -4.12 -3.76
C PHE A 40 -4.81 -3.32 -4.85
N ARG A 41 -6.10 -3.59 -5.10
CA ARG A 41 -6.91 -2.86 -6.09
C ARG A 41 -7.08 -1.37 -5.75
N GLN A 42 -7.33 -1.03 -4.48
CA GLN A 42 -7.40 0.38 -4.06
C GLN A 42 -6.08 1.12 -4.29
N ARG A 43 -4.94 0.47 -4.03
CA ARG A 43 -3.61 1.05 -4.31
C ARG A 43 -3.39 1.26 -5.81
N ALA A 44 -3.84 0.31 -6.63
CA ALA A 44 -3.75 0.40 -8.08
C ALA A 44 -4.65 1.51 -8.65
N ALA A 45 -5.87 1.66 -8.13
CA ALA A 45 -6.79 2.74 -8.50
C ALA A 45 -6.21 4.13 -8.20
N ILE A 46 -5.53 4.30 -7.06
CA ILE A 46 -4.82 5.55 -6.74
C ILE A 46 -3.70 5.81 -7.74
N ILE A 47 -2.93 4.79 -8.12
CA ILE A 47 -1.88 4.93 -9.13
C ILE A 47 -2.48 5.31 -10.49
N ALA A 48 -3.55 4.64 -10.92
CA ALA A 48 -4.25 4.96 -12.16
C ALA A 48 -4.74 6.42 -12.19
N LYS A 49 -5.35 6.89 -11.08
CA LYS A 49 -5.77 8.29 -10.92
C LYS A 49 -4.59 9.26 -10.95
N GLN A 50 -3.49 8.94 -10.28
CA GLN A 50 -2.28 9.77 -10.29
C GLN A 50 -1.65 9.84 -11.68
N LEU A 51 -1.69 8.76 -12.46
CA LEU A 51 -1.19 8.71 -13.82
C LEU A 51 -2.14 9.29 -14.86
N GLN A 52 -3.36 9.65 -14.46
CA GLN A 52 -4.40 10.18 -15.34
C GLN A 52 -4.58 9.27 -16.57
N LEU A 53 -4.80 7.98 -16.32
CA LEU A 53 -5.07 7.02 -17.38
C LEU A 53 -6.39 7.38 -18.07
N ASP A 54 -6.39 7.38 -19.40
CA ASP A 54 -7.63 7.42 -20.16
C ASP A 54 -8.38 6.09 -20.08
N GLU A 55 -9.61 6.03 -20.61
CA GLU A 55 -10.48 4.85 -20.52
C GLU A 55 -9.87 3.60 -21.16
N LYS A 56 -9.16 3.76 -22.29
CA LYS A 56 -8.49 2.64 -22.98
C LYS A 56 -7.30 2.15 -22.16
N GLN A 57 -6.51 3.07 -21.62
CA GLN A 57 -5.40 2.76 -20.73
C GLN A 57 -5.88 2.10 -19.44
N LEU A 58 -7.01 2.54 -18.88
CA LEU A 58 -7.59 2.00 -17.66
C LEU A 58 -8.02 0.55 -17.87
N THR A 59 -8.75 0.26 -18.95
CA THR A 59 -9.18 -1.10 -19.30
C THR A 59 -7.97 -2.04 -19.48
N ALA A 60 -6.95 -1.60 -20.22
CA ALA A 60 -5.72 -2.38 -20.38
C ALA A 60 -4.97 -2.56 -19.06
N PHE A 61 -4.98 -1.54 -18.20
CA PHE A 61 -4.34 -1.60 -16.89
C PHE A 61 -5.04 -2.60 -15.96
N GLU A 62 -6.38 -2.61 -15.93
CA GLU A 62 -7.18 -3.57 -15.16
C GLU A 62 -6.91 -5.02 -15.57
N ALA A 63 -6.86 -5.31 -16.88
CA ALA A 63 -6.51 -6.65 -17.37
C ALA A 63 -5.13 -7.12 -16.88
N VAL A 64 -4.15 -6.21 -16.81
CA VAL A 64 -2.81 -6.51 -16.27
C VAL A 64 -2.83 -6.69 -14.75
N LEU A 65 -3.73 -6.01 -14.03
CA LEU A 65 -3.92 -6.22 -12.59
C LEU A 65 -4.54 -7.58 -12.30
N ASP A 66 -5.49 -8.03 -13.11
CA ASP A 66 -6.11 -9.35 -12.98
C ASP A 66 -5.08 -10.46 -13.24
N GLU A 67 -4.25 -10.33 -14.28
CA GLU A 67 -3.14 -11.26 -14.54
C GLU A 67 -2.16 -11.33 -13.35
N LYS A 68 -1.86 -10.18 -12.74
CA LYS A 68 -1.01 -10.12 -11.57
C LYS A 68 -1.64 -10.80 -10.35
N GLU A 69 -2.95 -10.64 -10.17
CA GLU A 69 -3.71 -11.30 -9.10
C GLU A 69 -3.70 -12.81 -9.29
N GLN A 70 -3.97 -13.31 -10.50
CA GLN A 70 -3.86 -14.74 -10.85
C GLN A 70 -2.45 -15.28 -10.59
N LEU A 71 -1.40 -14.54 -10.97
CA LEU A 71 -0.03 -14.94 -10.70
C LEU A 71 0.25 -15.04 -9.20
N ARG A 72 -0.25 -14.10 -8.39
CA ARG A 72 -0.11 -14.14 -6.93
C ARG A 72 -0.83 -15.36 -6.36
N ASP A 73 -2.07 -15.59 -6.78
CA ASP A 73 -2.94 -16.62 -6.22
C ASP A 73 -2.44 -18.02 -6.61
N SER A 74 -1.86 -18.19 -7.80
CA SER A 74 -1.20 -19.45 -8.23
C SER A 74 -0.02 -19.86 -7.34
N ARG A 75 0.52 -18.93 -6.53
CA ARG A 75 1.62 -19.19 -5.60
C ARG A 75 1.22 -19.11 -4.13
N SER A 76 -0.07 -18.91 -3.83
CA SER A 76 -0.57 -18.82 -2.45
C SER A 76 -0.18 -20.04 -1.61
N ALA A 77 -0.49 -21.25 -2.10
CA ALA A 77 -0.16 -22.50 -1.43
C ALA A 77 1.36 -22.71 -1.23
N GLN A 78 2.19 -22.37 -2.23
CA GLN A 78 3.65 -22.47 -2.09
C GLN A 78 4.19 -21.49 -1.04
N ARG A 79 3.61 -20.29 -0.96
CA ARG A 79 3.98 -19.30 0.03
C ARG A 79 3.55 -19.74 1.42
N GLU A 80 2.36 -20.30 1.58
CA GLU A 80 1.88 -20.85 2.86
C GLU A 80 2.77 -22.00 3.33
N ALA A 81 3.12 -22.93 2.44
CA ALA A 81 4.06 -24.01 2.74
C ALA A 81 5.43 -23.48 3.17
N PHE A 82 5.98 -22.47 2.48
CA PHE A 82 7.22 -21.81 2.89
C PHE A 82 7.12 -21.17 4.27
N MET A 83 6.02 -20.47 4.57
CA MET A 83 5.81 -19.85 5.89
C MET A 83 5.67 -20.91 6.98
N ALA A 84 4.97 -22.01 6.71
CA ALA A 84 4.85 -23.13 7.64
C ALA A 84 6.20 -23.79 7.94
N GLU A 85 7.04 -23.95 6.91
CA GLU A 85 8.39 -24.50 7.07
C GLU A 85 9.28 -23.61 7.96
N MET A 86 9.23 -22.28 7.79
CA MET A 86 10.00 -21.36 8.63
C MET A 86 9.60 -21.36 10.11
N MET A 87 8.41 -21.88 10.45
CA MET A 87 7.90 -21.92 11.82
C MET A 87 8.21 -23.24 12.55
N LYS A 88 8.87 -24.21 11.89
CA LYS A 88 9.27 -25.46 12.53
C LYS A 88 10.47 -25.25 13.44
N ASP A 89 10.60 -26.08 14.49
CA ASP A 89 11.75 -26.06 15.40
C ASP A 89 13.08 -26.38 14.67
N THR A 90 13.01 -27.23 13.64
CA THR A 90 14.12 -27.55 12.75
C THR A 90 13.69 -27.38 11.28
N PRO A 91 13.77 -26.16 10.71
CA PRO A 91 13.38 -25.91 9.32
C PRO A 91 14.31 -26.60 8.32
N ASP A 92 13.75 -27.12 7.23
CA ASP A 92 14.51 -27.60 6.07
C ASP A 92 15.13 -26.42 5.31
N GLN A 93 16.37 -26.08 5.68
CA GLN A 93 17.12 -24.98 5.05
C GLN A 93 17.28 -25.16 3.54
N LYS A 94 17.46 -26.41 3.07
CA LYS A 94 17.64 -26.67 1.64
C LYS A 94 16.35 -26.39 0.87
N GLY A 95 15.20 -26.78 1.43
CA GLY A 95 13.88 -26.47 0.87
C GLY A 95 13.58 -24.97 0.86
N LEU A 96 13.98 -24.24 1.91
CA LEU A 96 13.84 -22.78 1.99
C LEU A 96 14.72 -22.08 0.95
N ASP A 97 15.98 -22.49 0.79
CA ASP A 97 16.89 -21.93 -0.21
C ASP A 97 16.39 -22.18 -1.64
N GLU A 98 15.87 -23.38 -1.91
CA GLU A 98 15.26 -23.72 -3.19
C GLU A 98 14.01 -22.85 -3.48
N TYR A 99 13.21 -22.54 -2.47
CA TYR A 99 12.08 -21.62 -2.62
C TYR A 99 12.53 -20.18 -2.93
N VAL A 100 13.63 -19.72 -2.31
CA VAL A 100 14.12 -18.33 -2.44
C VAL A 100 14.90 -18.11 -3.74
N ALA A 101 15.74 -19.06 -4.13
CA ALA A 101 16.72 -18.92 -5.20
C ALA A 101 16.57 -19.94 -6.34
N GLY A 102 15.72 -20.96 -6.17
CA GLY A 102 15.53 -22.00 -7.17
C GLY A 102 14.78 -21.53 -8.43
N PRO A 103 14.60 -22.43 -9.42
CA PRO A 103 14.01 -22.11 -10.72
C PRO A 103 12.61 -21.49 -10.62
N SER A 104 11.81 -21.91 -9.64
CA SER A 104 10.48 -21.34 -9.38
C SER A 104 10.54 -19.87 -8.95
N ALA A 105 11.53 -19.49 -8.13
CA ALA A 105 11.76 -18.12 -7.74
C ALA A 105 12.15 -17.26 -8.94
N ILE A 106 13.05 -17.77 -9.78
CA ILE A 106 13.50 -17.11 -11.01
C ILE A 106 12.31 -16.89 -11.97
N LYS A 107 11.53 -17.94 -12.24
CA LYS A 107 10.34 -17.88 -13.10
C LYS A 107 9.38 -16.79 -12.63
N TYR A 108 9.13 -16.70 -11.34
CA TYR A 108 8.26 -15.67 -10.78
C TYR A 108 8.84 -14.25 -10.88
N ARG A 109 10.15 -14.07 -10.68
CA ARG A 109 10.80 -12.78 -10.93
C ARG A 109 10.63 -12.36 -12.40
N LEU A 110 10.81 -13.29 -13.34
CA LEU A 110 10.58 -13.04 -14.77
C LEU A 110 9.12 -12.68 -15.07
N SER A 111 8.14 -13.39 -14.49
CA SER A 111 6.72 -13.05 -14.63
C SER A 111 6.40 -11.65 -14.08
N ARG A 112 6.99 -11.25 -12.94
CA ARG A 112 6.84 -9.89 -12.40
C ARG A 112 7.43 -8.83 -13.33
N LEU A 113 8.57 -9.10 -13.95
CA LEU A 113 9.16 -8.20 -14.96
C LEU A 113 8.29 -8.11 -16.21
N ALA A 114 7.70 -9.23 -16.65
CA ALA A 114 6.77 -9.24 -17.76
C ALA A 114 5.53 -8.37 -17.49
N ILE A 115 4.92 -8.49 -16.30
CA ILE A 115 3.81 -7.63 -15.87
C ILE A 115 4.23 -6.16 -15.86
N MET A 116 5.42 -5.83 -15.32
CA MET A 116 5.92 -4.46 -15.31
C MET A 116 6.11 -3.90 -16.73
N ARG A 117 6.62 -4.73 -17.66
CA ARG A 117 6.74 -4.36 -19.08
C ARG A 117 5.37 -4.06 -19.70
N LYS A 118 4.36 -4.89 -19.42
CA LYS A 118 2.98 -4.66 -19.88
C LYS A 118 2.43 -3.32 -19.35
N ILE A 119 2.62 -3.02 -18.06
CA ILE A 119 2.23 -1.72 -17.48
C ILE A 119 2.94 -0.57 -18.20
N ILE A 120 4.27 -0.64 -18.40
CA ILE A 120 5.03 0.42 -19.06
C ILE A 120 4.56 0.64 -20.51
N ALA A 121 4.19 -0.44 -21.22
CA ALA A 121 3.71 -0.36 -22.60
C ALA A 121 2.40 0.42 -22.73
N ILE A 122 1.51 0.34 -21.73
CA ILE A 122 0.23 1.08 -21.70
C ILE A 122 0.47 2.59 -21.50
N LEU A 123 1.53 2.96 -20.79
CA LEU A 123 1.79 4.34 -20.41
C LEU A 123 2.47 5.15 -21.51
N ARG A 124 2.07 6.42 -21.63
CA ARG A 124 2.77 7.45 -22.40
C ARG A 124 4.10 7.82 -21.72
N PRO A 125 5.09 8.38 -22.45
CA PRO A 125 6.39 8.75 -21.88
C PRO A 125 6.29 9.61 -20.60
N SER A 126 5.45 10.64 -20.58
CA SER A 126 5.24 11.50 -19.40
C SER A 126 4.64 10.74 -18.20
N GLN A 127 3.75 9.77 -18.46
CA GLN A 127 3.17 8.92 -17.43
C GLN A 127 4.20 7.93 -16.87
N ARG A 128 5.13 7.43 -17.69
CA ARG A 128 6.22 6.55 -17.24
C ARG A 128 7.15 7.26 -16.27
N GLU A 129 7.51 8.51 -16.56
CA GLU A 129 8.33 9.31 -15.65
C GLU A 129 7.62 9.54 -14.32
N LYS A 130 6.32 9.88 -14.36
CA LYS A 130 5.49 10.04 -13.16
C LYS A 130 5.39 8.74 -12.35
N LEU A 131 5.24 7.59 -13.02
CA LEU A 131 5.28 6.28 -12.38
C LEU A 131 6.61 6.05 -11.65
N MET A 132 7.74 6.36 -12.29
CA MET A 132 9.06 6.23 -11.66
C MET A 132 9.22 7.13 -10.43
N GLN A 133 8.69 8.35 -10.47
CA GLN A 133 8.67 9.24 -9.29
C GLN A 133 7.82 8.67 -8.15
N ILE A 134 6.66 8.09 -8.46
CA ILE A 134 5.79 7.43 -7.47
C ILE A 134 6.52 6.23 -6.83
N VAL A 135 7.19 5.41 -7.65
CA VAL A 135 7.95 4.25 -7.16
C VAL A 135 9.11 4.69 -6.26
N LYS A 136 9.88 5.71 -6.68
CA LYS A 136 10.99 6.27 -5.89
C LYS A 136 10.50 6.78 -4.53
N LYS A 137 9.44 7.58 -4.50
CA LYS A 137 8.86 8.13 -3.25
C LYS A 137 8.45 7.03 -2.25
N ARG A 138 8.03 5.85 -2.72
CA ARG A 138 7.66 4.72 -1.85
C ARG A 138 8.85 3.91 -1.33
N HIS A 139 10.00 3.98 -1.99
CA HIS A 139 11.21 3.24 -1.59
C HIS A 139 12.24 4.12 -0.90
N SER A 140 12.05 5.44 -0.86
CA SER A 140 12.85 6.33 -0.01
C SER A 140 12.47 6.11 1.45
N PRO A 141 13.42 5.78 2.35
CA PRO A 141 13.14 5.75 3.78
C PRO A 141 12.65 7.13 4.23
N PRO A 142 11.72 7.21 5.19
CA PRO A 142 11.30 8.51 5.73
C PRO A 142 12.55 9.22 6.25
N LYS A 143 12.79 10.44 5.76
CA LYS A 143 13.80 11.32 6.35
C LYS A 143 13.36 11.55 7.81
N ARG A 144 14.10 10.95 8.75
CA ARG A 144 14.01 11.27 10.17
C ARG A 144 14.67 12.62 10.40
#